data_AF-W8VXG8-F1
#
_entry.id   AF-W8VXG8-F1
#
_cell.length_a   1.000
_cell.length_b   1.000
_cell.length_c   1.000
_cell.angle_alpha   90.00
_cell.angle_beta   90.00
_cell.angle_gamma   90.00
#
_symmetry.space_group_name_H-M   'P 1'
#
loop_
_entity.id
_entity.type
_entity.pdbx_description
1 polymer ?
#
loop_
_entity_poly.entity_id
_entity_poly.type
_entity_poly.pdbx_seq_one_letter_code
_entity_poly.pdbx_strand_id
1 'polypeptide(L)'
;MIKNKETYIAINIVGVVVTMILGTWISMSANGLTTSGHGGFLNLILPAFVGLLTLILFFVARLLFKRYSWVVTIIGLVSLIYWSIKLYLNKM
;
A
#
# COMPACT_ATOMS: atom_id res chain seq x y z
N MET A 1 30.02 5.46 -6.00
CA MET A 1 29.18 4.23 -5.92
C MET A 1 28.07 4.29 -4.85
N ILE A 2 28.10 5.24 -3.89
CA ILE A 2 27.11 5.35 -2.79
C ILE A 2 25.76 5.95 -3.23
N LYS A 3 25.76 6.84 -4.24
CA LYS A 3 24.56 7.53 -4.76
C LYS A 3 23.43 6.58 -5.18
N ASN A 4 23.76 5.44 -5.78
CA ASN A 4 22.75 4.50 -6.29
C ASN A 4 21.91 3.86 -5.17
N LYS A 5 22.48 3.56 -4.00
CA LYS A 5 21.74 2.89 -2.91
C LYS A 5 20.59 3.76 -2.40
N GLU A 6 20.84 5.04 -2.17
CA GLU A 6 19.82 5.96 -1.68
C GLU A 6 18.70 6.18 -2.69
N THR A 7 19.04 6.22 -3.98
CA THR A 7 18.06 6.29 -5.07
C THR A 7 17.13 5.07 -5.07
N TYR A 8 17.64 3.84 -4.91
CA TYR A 8 16.79 2.64 -4.84
C TYR A 8 15.87 2.63 -3.62
N ILE A 9 16.33 3.17 -2.50
CA ILE A 9 15.52 3.31 -1.29
C ILE A 9 14.38 4.30 -1.52
N ALA A 10 14.69 5.46 -2.10
CA ALA A 10 13.69 6.47 -2.43
C ALA A 10 12.66 5.91 -3.41
N ILE A 11 13.08 5.17 -4.44
CA ILE A 11 12.17 4.51 -5.40
C ILE A 11 11.24 3.51 -4.71
N ASN A 12 11.75 2.69 -3.79
CA ASN A 12 10.91 1.74 -3.04
C ASN A 12 9.87 2.44 -2.17
N ILE A 13 10.27 3.49 -1.45
CA ILE A 13 9.36 4.28 -0.60
C ILE A 13 8.30 4.97 -1.46
N VAL A 14 8.73 5.64 -2.54
CA VAL A 14 7.83 6.32 -3.48
C VAL A 14 6.87 5.31 -4.12
N GLY A 15 7.35 4.12 -4.50
CA GLY A 15 6.51 3.05 -5.05
C GLY A 15 5.40 2.62 -4.09
N VAL A 16 5.72 2.45 -2.80
CA VAL A 16 4.72 2.10 -1.78
C VAL A 16 3.73 3.24 -1.57
N VAL A 17 4.20 4.50 -1.48
CA VAL A 17 3.32 5.65 -1.30
C VAL A 17 2.39 5.85 -2.49
N VAL A 18 2.91 5.78 -3.71
CA VAL A 18 2.12 5.92 -4.94
C VAL A 18 1.07 4.82 -5.03
N THR A 19 1.43 3.57 -4.74
CA THR A 19 0.47 2.46 -4.79
C THR A 19 -0.52 2.46 -3.64
N MET A 20 -0.17 3.02 -2.49
CA MET A 20 -1.12 3.32 -1.42
C MET A 20 -2.16 4.35 -1.87
N ILE A 21 -1.74 5.45 -2.51
CA ILE A 21 -2.65 6.50 -3.02
C ILE A 21 -3.55 5.95 -4.13
N LEU A 22 -3.00 5.16 -5.05
CA LEU A 22 -3.77 4.53 -6.11
C LEU A 22 -4.76 3.50 -5.54
N GLY A 23 -4.32 2.71 -4.55
CA GLY A 23 -5.16 1.72 -3.88
C GLY A 23 -6.34 2.35 -3.14
N THR A 24 -6.11 3.43 -2.39
CA THR A 24 -7.21 4.19 -1.76
C THR A 24 -8.13 4.79 -2.80
N TRP A 25 -7.60 5.34 -3.90
CA TRP A 25 -8.44 5.92 -4.95
C TRP A 25 -9.32 4.87 -5.65
N ILE A 26 -8.77 3.70 -5.97
CA ILE A 26 -9.52 2.55 -6.52
C ILE A 26 -10.56 2.06 -5.51
N SER A 27 -10.20 1.97 -4.23
CA SER A 27 -11.16 1.55 -3.21
C SER A 27 -12.30 2.56 -3.02
N MET A 28 -12.03 3.86 -3.19
CA MET A 28 -13.02 4.95 -3.14
C MET A 28 -13.88 5.06 -4.40
N SER A 29 -13.50 4.45 -5.51
CA SER A 29 -14.32 4.40 -6.73
C SER A 29 -15.29 3.21 -6.76
N ALA A 30 -15.37 2.43 -5.68
CA ALA A 30 -16.25 1.28 -5.56
C ALA A 30 -17.75 1.67 -5.63
N ASN A 31 -18.51 0.96 -6.46
CA ASN A 31 -19.95 1.19 -6.64
C ASN A 31 -20.74 0.62 -5.43
N GLY A 32 -21.11 1.47 -4.47
CA GLY A 32 -21.88 1.08 -3.28
C GLY A 32 -21.63 1.91 -2.02
N LEU A 33 -20.63 2.80 -2.06
CA LEU A 33 -20.20 3.62 -0.92
C LEU A 33 -21.26 4.63 -0.44
N THR A 34 -22.24 4.97 -1.28
CA THR A 34 -23.32 5.90 -0.96
C THR A 34 -24.50 5.24 -0.23
N THR A 35 -24.64 3.92 -0.30
CA THR A 35 -25.74 3.16 0.32
C THR A 35 -25.41 2.69 1.74
N SER A 36 -24.14 2.40 2.03
CA SER A 36 -23.66 2.02 3.36
C SER A 36 -23.11 3.26 4.05
N GLY A 37 -23.89 3.90 4.95
CA GLY A 37 -23.55 5.20 5.58
C GLY A 37 -22.21 5.28 6.32
N HIS A 38 -21.48 4.17 6.46
CA HIS A 38 -20.11 4.09 7.00
C HIS A 38 -19.16 3.25 6.11
N GLY A 39 -19.64 2.62 5.03
CA GLY A 39 -18.84 1.78 4.13
C GLY A 39 -17.78 2.58 3.37
N GLY A 40 -18.10 3.84 3.06
CA GLY A 40 -17.16 4.84 2.53
C GLY A 40 -15.90 5.02 3.38
N PHE A 41 -16.00 4.94 4.71
CA PHE A 41 -14.89 5.20 5.60
C PHE A 41 -13.88 4.05 5.65
N LEU A 42 -14.37 2.80 5.63
CA LEU A 42 -13.52 1.61 5.64
C LEU A 42 -12.69 1.48 4.36
N ASN A 43 -13.26 1.82 3.21
CA ASN A 43 -12.54 1.83 1.94
C ASN A 43 -11.44 2.91 1.87
N LEU A 44 -11.49 3.93 2.73
CA LEU A 44 -10.45 4.95 2.84
C LEU A 44 -9.33 4.47 3.76
N ILE A 45 -9.72 3.94 4.93
CA ILE A 45 -8.77 3.58 6.00
C ILE A 45 -8.02 2.30 5.71
N LEU A 46 -8.66 1.25 5.17
CA LEU A 46 -8.00 -0.04 4.99
C LEU A 46 -6.78 0.04 4.06
N PRO A 47 -6.88 0.62 2.84
CA PRO A 47 -5.72 0.70 1.95
C PRO A 47 -4.63 1.64 2.51
N ALA A 48 -5.02 2.74 3.17
CA ALA A 48 -4.06 3.64 3.83
C ALA A 48 -3.32 2.97 4.99
N PHE A 49 -4.03 2.20 5.82
CA PHE A 49 -3.45 1.46 6.95
C PHE A 49 -2.51 0.35 6.47
N VAL A 50 -2.91 -0.40 5.44
CA VAL A 50 -2.06 -1.43 4.82
C VAL A 50 -0.80 -0.81 4.20
N GLY A 51 -0.92 0.35 3.54
CA GLY A 51 0.23 1.07 3.00
C GLY A 51 1.19 1.57 4.09
N LEU A 52 0.66 2.12 5.18
CA LEU A 52 1.46 2.54 6.34
C LEU A 52 2.18 1.34 6.99
N LEU A 53 1.47 0.23 7.18
CA LEU A 53 2.03 -0.99 7.78
C LEU A 53 3.12 -1.59 6.89
N THR A 54 2.93 -1.54 5.56
CA THR A 54 3.95 -1.93 4.57
C THR A 54 5.22 -1.08 4.70
N LEU A 55 5.08 0.24 4.86
CA LEU A 55 6.22 1.15 5.07
C LEU A 55 6.99 0.80 6.34
N ILE A 56 6.29 0.57 7.45
CA ILE A 56 6.90 0.16 8.71
C ILE A 56 7.65 -1.16 8.54
N LEU A 57 7.01 -2.17 7.93
CA LEU A 57 7.65 -3.45 7.64
C LEU A 57 8.87 -3.31 6.72
N PHE A 58 8.82 -2.41 5.73
CA PHE A 58 9.97 -2.12 4.87
C PHE A 58 11.15 -1.55 5.67
N PHE A 59 10.92 -0.62 6.59
CA PHE A 59 11.97 -0.07 7.45
C PHE A 59 12.55 -1.13 8.40
N VAL A 60 11.69 -1.96 9.01
CA VAL A 60 12.12 -3.07 9.88
C VAL A 60 12.92 -4.10 9.10
N ALA A 61 12.44 -4.52 7.93
CA ALA A 61 13.13 -5.45 7.05
C ALA A 61 14.45 -4.88 6.51
N ARG A 62 14.52 -3.57 6.31
CA ARG A 62 15.77 -2.90 5.96
C ARG A 62 16.77 -2.90 7.11
N LEU A 63 16.31 -2.76 8.36
CA LEU A 63 17.16 -2.80 9.54
C LEU A 63 17.76 -4.22 9.73
N LEU A 64 16.92 -5.25 9.57
CA LEU A 64 17.28 -6.65 9.80
C LEU A 64 17.97 -7.31 8.59
N PHE A 65 17.46 -7.08 7.38
CA PHE A 65 17.81 -7.83 6.17
C PHE A 65 18.13 -6.89 4.99
N LYS A 66 19.07 -5.95 5.16
CA LYS A 66 19.50 -4.91 4.20
C LYS A 66 19.51 -5.29 2.70
N ARG A 67 19.73 -6.56 2.35
CA ARG A 67 19.77 -7.09 0.97
C ARG A 67 18.40 -7.50 0.41
N TYR A 68 17.44 -7.89 1.26
CA TYR A 68 16.14 -8.45 0.87
C TYR A 68 14.97 -7.51 1.16
N SER A 69 15.23 -6.27 1.58
CA SER A 69 14.18 -5.29 1.89
C SER A 69 13.24 -5.00 0.70
N TRP A 70 13.71 -5.17 -0.54
CA TRP A 70 12.89 -5.02 -1.75
C TRP A 70 11.77 -6.07 -1.86
N VAL A 71 11.95 -7.26 -1.28
CA VAL A 71 10.94 -8.32 -1.29
C VAL A 71 9.72 -7.91 -0.49
N VAL A 72 9.93 -7.20 0.63
CA VAL A 72 8.85 -6.67 1.47
C VAL A 72 8.06 -5.60 0.73
N THR A 73 8.73 -4.78 -0.08
CA THR A 73 8.08 -3.80 -0.96
C THR A 73 7.12 -4.49 -1.94
N ILE A 74 7.57 -5.58 -2.59
CA ILE A 74 6.74 -6.36 -3.52
C ILE A 74 5.55 -7.00 -2.81
N ILE A 75 5.76 -7.62 -1.66
CA ILE A 75 4.68 -8.24 -0.88
C ILE A 75 3.64 -7.20 -0.48
N GLY A 76 4.10 -6.02 -0.03
CA GLY A 76 3.23 -4.91 0.32
C GLY A 76 2.41 -4.38 -0.85
N LEU A 77 3.04 -4.21 -2.01
CA LEU A 77 2.40 -3.85 -3.28
C LEU A 77 1.30 -4.83 -3.67
N VAL A 78 1.60 -6.13 -3.67
CA VAL A 78 0.63 -7.19 -3.99
C VAL A 78 -0.53 -7.18 -2.98
N SER A 79 -0.23 -6.99 -1.70
CA SER A 79 -1.24 -6.91 -0.63
C SER A 79 -2.16 -5.71 -0.81
N LEU A 80 -1.60 -4.53 -1.13
CA LEU A 80 -2.36 -3.30 -1.41
C LEU A 80 -3.28 -3.48 -2.60
N ILE A 81 -2.79 -4.06 -3.69
CA ILE A 81 -3.59 -4.35 -4.89
C ILE A 81 -4.71 -5.34 -4.57
N TYR A 82 -4.40 -6.43 -3.87
CA TYR A 82 -5.38 -7.43 -3.47
C TYR A 82 -6.52 -6.82 -2.64
N TRP A 83 -6.19 -6.03 -1.61
CA TRP A 83 -7.19 -5.38 -0.77
C TRP A 83 -8.00 -4.33 -1.53
N SER A 84 -7.35 -3.52 -2.37
CA SER A 84 -8.03 -2.50 -3.16
C SER A 84 -9.03 -3.11 -4.15
N ILE A 85 -8.64 -4.19 -4.84
CA ILE A 85 -9.53 -4.93 -5.75
C ILE A 85 -10.66 -5.58 -4.97
N LYS A 86 -10.36 -6.20 -3.82
CA LYS A 86 -11.37 -6.85 -2.97
C LYS A 86 -12.40 -5.83 -2.49
N LEU A 87 -11.99 -4.64 -2.05
CA LEU A 87 -12.90 -3.58 -1.61
C LEU A 87 -13.64 -2.90 -2.77
N TYR A 88 -13.05 -2.90 -3.98
CA TYR A 88 -13.71 -2.43 -5.19
C TYR A 88 -14.83 -3.36 -5.65
N LEU A 89 -14.57 -4.67 -5.66
CA LEU A 89 -15.51 -5.70 -6.12
C LEU A 89 -16.56 -6.07 -5.07
N ASN A 90 -16.17 -6.03 -3.79
CA ASN A 90 -17.06 -6.42 -2.71
C ASN A 90 -17.88 -5.20 -2.26
N LYS A 91 -19.18 -5.23 -2.58
CA LYS A 91 -20.18 -4.34 -1.99
C LYS A 91 -20.29 -4.68 -0.50
N MET A 92 -19.49 -4.05 0.35
CA MET A 92 -19.80 -3.96 1.78
C MET A 92 -20.79 -2.83 2.05
#